data_AF-A0A061BIU4-F1
#
_entry.id   AF-A0A061BIU4-F1
#
_cell.length_a   1.000
_cell.length_b   1.000
_cell.length_c   1.000
_cell.angle_alpha   90.00
_cell.angle_beta   90.00
_cell.angle_gamma   90.00
#
_symmetry.space_group_name_H-M   'P 1'
#
loop_
_entity.id
_entity.type
_entity.pdbx_description
1 polymer ?
#
loop_
_entity_poly.entity_id
_entity_poly.type
_entity_poly.pdbx_seq_one_letter_code
_entity_poly.pdbx_strand_id
1 'polypeptide(L)'
;MQLNKPNNLNYNSPSSPSSSAELAKLQSKLEALRKVKELCGFYENLKNASNDPKKLLDNLCDGLETFLGFNSASKGYDGSGIVYSDLDRLCDGVMGFLSGVLDAVKNTQTYNVGKNTLNSVSNEINKHLCSGHDGFTKLLPRLTKGIGKYNTEVRDSNEKVKKPIEELLNQVGDAFMNKVQNILPQENEGEDPEKVQAAEKQVNEMLANDIKTFTNKFNVAFQFKDNKVDKAEMKTAIRYLNPTLQVRVNSALKAVHHEIKRLEELSRKEHKNLEATTNLINAKLTEIKCTVTEQIKLKINELVEGLRNLVKFMLSALEKVKSAMASYIVKLETWIKEADGSVKHSISEAGAIAQKAVGKQHQHELKVKAEAELKAIEKTLENYITGMVSQINDNVTAALKQVIQTDEAIKKDLYTVKGKIKEAVMALGEKLDKDVREGLWNMEQKISGHLTRIVSSAQSFDTEFRKTTHAAAATIQGLYEDFSKISSLTELDTIERAYGGTVQAPLLKAIGGRQNPFQKLTEYIRKLND
;
A
#
# COMPACT_ATOMS: atom_id res chain seq x y z
N MET A 1 -107.45 43.85 -66.43
CA MET A 1 -107.06 42.45 -66.14
C MET A 1 -105.75 42.19 -66.87
N GLN A 2 -104.78 41.63 -66.16
CA GLN A 2 -103.37 41.45 -66.54
C GLN A 2 -103.17 40.66 -67.85
N LEU A 3 -102.06 40.90 -68.54
CA LEU A 3 -101.05 39.86 -68.83
C LEU A 3 -99.73 40.48 -69.31
N ASN A 4 -98.65 39.92 -68.76
CA ASN A 4 -97.25 40.35 -68.77
C ASN A 4 -96.57 40.42 -70.15
N LYS A 5 -95.57 41.29 -70.29
CA LYS A 5 -94.45 41.15 -71.25
C LYS A 5 -93.10 41.27 -70.53
N PRO A 6 -92.06 40.52 -70.92
CA PRO A 6 -90.84 40.35 -70.13
C PRO A 6 -89.72 41.34 -70.49
N ASN A 7 -88.87 41.60 -69.49
CA ASN A 7 -87.61 42.33 -69.57
C ASN A 7 -86.63 41.68 -70.55
N ASN A 8 -86.04 42.50 -71.42
CA ASN A 8 -84.94 42.12 -72.31
C ASN A 8 -83.61 42.28 -71.56
N LEU A 9 -83.09 41.16 -71.02
CA LEU A 9 -81.75 41.10 -70.44
C LEU A 9 -80.73 40.88 -71.57
N ASN A 10 -79.82 41.84 -71.69
CA ASN A 10 -78.71 41.86 -72.63
C ASN A 10 -77.71 40.75 -72.28
N TYR A 11 -77.78 39.61 -72.99
CA TYR A 11 -76.78 38.54 -72.89
C TYR A 11 -75.52 38.92 -73.66
N ASN A 12 -74.55 39.54 -72.98
CA ASN A 12 -73.15 39.46 -73.41
C ASN A 12 -72.68 38.02 -73.17
N SER A 13 -72.56 37.24 -74.24
CA SER A 13 -71.83 35.98 -74.20
C SER A 13 -70.37 36.27 -73.84
N PRO A 14 -69.78 35.64 -72.82
CA PRO A 14 -68.35 35.76 -72.58
C PRO A 14 -67.62 35.16 -73.78
N SER A 15 -66.73 35.93 -74.39
CA SER A 15 -65.85 35.49 -75.44
C SER A 15 -65.16 34.19 -75.02
N SER A 16 -65.31 33.13 -75.81
CA SER A 16 -64.56 31.89 -75.63
C SER A 16 -63.07 32.21 -75.49
N PRO A 17 -62.33 31.58 -74.55
CA PRO A 17 -60.89 31.77 -74.48
C PRO A 17 -60.32 31.33 -75.83
N SER A 18 -59.56 32.21 -76.49
CA SER A 18 -58.91 31.84 -77.74
C SER A 18 -58.02 30.63 -77.48
N SER A 19 -57.93 29.72 -78.43
CA SER A 19 -57.05 28.54 -78.39
C SER A 19 -55.60 28.89 -78.01
N SER A 20 -55.18 30.14 -78.23
CA SER A 20 -53.89 30.71 -77.85
C SER A 20 -53.67 30.82 -76.32
N ALA A 21 -54.70 31.15 -75.53
CA ALA A 21 -54.56 31.31 -74.08
C ALA A 21 -54.41 29.96 -73.35
N GLU A 22 -55.09 28.91 -73.82
CA GLU A 22 -54.89 27.55 -73.31
C GLU A 22 -53.52 26.98 -73.71
N LEU A 23 -53.05 27.28 -74.94
CA LEU A 23 -51.75 26.86 -75.44
C LEU A 23 -50.59 27.49 -74.65
N ALA A 24 -50.68 28.80 -74.33
CA ALA A 24 -49.70 29.49 -73.50
C ALA A 24 -49.63 28.91 -72.07
N LYS A 25 -50.79 28.54 -71.49
CA LYS A 25 -50.88 27.89 -70.17
C LYS A 25 -50.31 26.48 -70.19
N LEU A 26 -50.51 25.74 -71.28
CA LEU A 26 -49.90 24.42 -71.51
C LEU A 26 -48.39 24.51 -71.72
N GLN A 27 -47.89 25.49 -72.48
CA GLN A 27 -46.47 25.76 -72.65
C GLN A 27 -45.78 26.14 -71.35
N SER A 28 -46.39 27.01 -70.54
CA SER A 28 -45.88 27.37 -69.22
C SER A 28 -45.78 26.13 -68.29
N LYS A 29 -46.78 25.24 -68.32
CA LYS A 29 -46.74 23.96 -67.59
C LYS A 29 -45.67 23.00 -68.12
N LEU A 30 -45.50 22.94 -69.44
CA LEU A 30 -44.49 22.10 -70.08
C LEU A 30 -43.08 22.58 -69.71
N GLU A 31 -42.85 23.89 -69.69
CA GLU A 31 -41.55 24.46 -69.34
C GLU A 31 -41.23 24.28 -67.85
N ALA A 32 -42.24 24.41 -66.98
CA ALA A 32 -42.09 24.07 -65.57
C ALA A 32 -41.72 22.58 -65.37
N LEU A 33 -42.36 21.67 -66.11
CA LEU A 33 -42.02 20.24 -66.08
C LEU A 33 -40.59 19.97 -66.62
N ARG A 34 -40.15 20.72 -67.63
CA ARG A 34 -38.79 20.62 -68.20
C ARG A 34 -37.74 21.03 -67.16
N LYS A 35 -37.96 22.13 -66.45
CA LYS A 35 -37.09 22.59 -65.34
C LYS A 35 -37.06 21.61 -64.18
N VAL A 36 -38.20 21.03 -63.80
CA VAL A 36 -38.26 19.98 -62.76
C VAL A 36 -37.43 18.75 -63.18
N LYS A 37 -37.48 18.35 -64.45
CA LYS A 37 -36.67 17.25 -64.98
C LYS A 37 -35.17 17.56 -64.93
N GLU A 38 -34.77 18.79 -65.25
CA GLU A 38 -33.38 19.24 -65.11
C GLU A 38 -32.93 19.20 -63.63
N LEU A 39 -33.78 19.65 -62.71
CA LEU A 39 -33.54 19.56 -61.27
C LEU A 39 -33.34 18.12 -60.77
N CYS A 40 -34.16 17.18 -61.28
CA CYS A 40 -34.01 15.75 -60.99
C CYS A 40 -32.67 15.20 -61.51
N GLY A 41 -32.19 15.65 -62.66
CA GLY A 41 -30.87 15.29 -63.19
C GLY A 41 -29.73 15.74 -62.27
N PHE A 42 -29.83 16.93 -61.67
CA PHE A 42 -28.86 17.38 -60.67
C PHE A 42 -28.87 16.52 -59.40
N TYR A 43 -30.04 16.07 -58.95
CA TYR A 43 -30.16 15.17 -57.80
C TYR A 43 -29.49 13.80 -58.06
N GLU A 44 -29.61 13.25 -59.27
CA GLU A 44 -28.90 12.02 -59.66
C GLU A 44 -27.38 12.20 -59.70
N ASN A 45 -26.91 13.36 -60.16
CA ASN A 45 -25.49 13.71 -60.15
C ASN A 45 -24.94 13.89 -58.72
N LEU A 46 -25.76 14.38 -57.79
CA LEU A 46 -25.42 14.48 -56.37
C LEU A 46 -25.19 13.11 -55.72
N LYS A 47 -25.94 12.07 -56.11
CA LYS A 47 -25.74 10.69 -55.61
C LYS A 47 -24.42 10.07 -56.07
N ASN A 48 -23.84 10.57 -57.16
CA ASN A 48 -22.61 10.07 -57.76
C ASN A 48 -21.38 10.94 -57.45
N ALA A 49 -21.54 12.00 -56.65
CA ALA A 49 -20.46 12.90 -56.31
C ALA A 49 -19.48 12.25 -55.31
N SER A 50 -18.19 12.27 -55.67
CA SER A 50 -17.07 11.99 -54.75
C SER A 50 -17.22 12.76 -53.43
N ASN A 51 -16.78 12.16 -52.31
CA ASN A 51 -16.81 12.67 -50.92
C ASN A 51 -16.08 14.02 -50.67
N ASP A 52 -15.91 14.87 -51.68
CA ASP A 52 -15.33 16.21 -51.58
C ASP A 52 -16.44 17.22 -51.21
N PRO A 53 -16.46 17.76 -49.98
CA PRO A 53 -17.50 18.69 -49.52
C PRO A 53 -17.60 19.95 -50.37
N LYS A 54 -16.49 20.35 -51.02
CA LYS A 54 -16.46 21.57 -51.84
C LYS A 54 -17.25 21.39 -53.14
N LYS A 55 -17.04 20.28 -53.85
CA LYS A 55 -17.81 19.97 -55.08
C LYS A 55 -19.29 19.79 -54.84
N LEU A 56 -19.68 19.28 -53.67
CA LEU A 56 -21.08 19.18 -53.26
C LEU A 56 -21.72 20.56 -53.12
N LEU A 57 -21.02 21.49 -52.45
CA LEU A 57 -21.47 22.86 -52.28
C LEU A 57 -21.52 23.61 -53.62
N ASP A 58 -20.49 23.47 -54.45
CA ASP A 58 -20.42 24.10 -55.78
C ASP A 58 -21.61 23.64 -56.66
N ASN A 59 -21.86 22.33 -56.74
CA ASN A 59 -23.00 21.80 -57.51
C ASN A 59 -24.37 22.21 -56.94
N LEU A 60 -24.49 22.37 -55.62
CA LEU A 60 -25.72 22.84 -54.98
C LEU A 60 -25.97 24.33 -55.29
N CYS A 61 -24.91 25.14 -55.23
CA CYS A 61 -24.95 26.56 -55.59
C CYS A 61 -25.31 26.74 -57.06
N ASP A 62 -24.65 26.02 -57.97
CA ASP A 62 -24.93 26.06 -59.41
C ASP A 62 -26.37 25.64 -59.73
N GLY A 63 -26.87 24.60 -59.05
CA GLY A 63 -28.26 24.15 -59.18
C GLY A 63 -29.26 25.18 -58.66
N LEU A 64 -28.96 25.86 -57.55
CA LEU A 64 -29.77 26.95 -57.01
C LEU A 64 -29.76 28.17 -57.91
N GLU A 65 -28.60 28.58 -58.44
CA GLU A 65 -28.46 29.69 -59.38
C GLU A 65 -29.30 29.45 -60.64
N THR A 66 -29.21 28.24 -61.21
CA THR A 66 -30.00 27.84 -62.37
C THR A 66 -31.49 27.81 -62.07
N PHE A 67 -31.90 27.24 -60.92
CA PHE A 67 -33.30 27.21 -60.50
C PHE A 67 -33.90 28.62 -60.30
N LEU A 68 -33.08 29.54 -59.80
CA LEU A 68 -33.43 30.93 -59.56
C LEU A 68 -33.33 31.81 -60.82
N GLY A 69 -32.77 31.32 -61.93
CA GLY A 69 -32.52 32.12 -63.13
C GLY A 69 -31.48 33.21 -62.89
N PHE A 70 -30.51 32.93 -62.02
CA PHE A 70 -29.40 33.80 -61.75
C PHE A 70 -28.37 33.67 -62.87
N ASN A 71 -28.01 34.80 -63.46
CA ASN A 71 -26.96 34.86 -64.47
C ASN A 71 -25.71 35.49 -63.85
N SER A 72 -24.65 34.70 -63.79
CA SER A 72 -23.38 35.07 -63.19
C SER A 72 -22.66 36.22 -63.91
N ALA A 73 -22.90 36.41 -65.21
CA ALA A 73 -22.30 37.49 -66.01
C ALA A 73 -23.01 38.84 -65.80
N SER A 74 -24.35 38.84 -65.71
CA SER A 74 -25.14 40.05 -65.44
C SER A 74 -25.29 40.35 -63.94
N LYS A 75 -24.93 39.38 -63.08
CA LYS A 75 -25.18 39.40 -61.63
C LYS A 75 -26.65 39.65 -61.29
N GLY A 76 -27.55 39.20 -62.16
CA GLY A 76 -28.98 39.50 -62.08
C GLY A 76 -29.84 38.39 -62.64
N TYR A 77 -31.15 38.56 -62.51
CA TYR A 77 -32.16 37.63 -63.02
C TYR A 77 -32.24 37.71 -64.56
N ASP A 78 -32.10 36.58 -65.24
CA ASP A 78 -32.11 36.52 -66.71
C ASP A 78 -33.47 36.20 -67.33
N GLY A 79 -34.52 36.10 -66.51
CA GLY A 79 -35.87 35.76 -66.96
C GLY A 79 -36.11 34.27 -67.13
N SER A 80 -35.09 33.42 -66.97
CA SER A 80 -35.18 31.97 -67.15
C SER A 80 -35.54 31.21 -65.86
N GLY A 81 -35.53 31.87 -64.70
CA GLY A 81 -35.82 31.25 -63.39
C GLY A 81 -37.25 31.45 -62.90
N ILE A 82 -37.40 31.58 -61.58
CA ILE A 82 -38.66 31.87 -60.90
C ILE A 82 -38.83 33.41 -60.70
N VAL A 83 -39.99 33.98 -61.07
CA VAL A 83 -40.31 35.43 -61.17
C VAL A 83 -40.75 36.01 -59.83
N TYR A 84 -40.42 37.27 -59.47
CA TYR A 84 -40.69 38.01 -58.19
C TYR A 84 -41.94 37.68 -57.32
N SER A 85 -43.04 37.13 -57.85
CA SER A 85 -44.10 36.46 -57.07
C SER A 85 -43.66 35.12 -56.43
N ASP A 86 -42.43 34.70 -56.72
CA ASP A 86 -41.81 33.43 -56.38
C ASP A 86 -40.83 33.57 -55.21
N LEU A 87 -40.72 34.75 -54.59
CA LEU A 87 -40.03 34.89 -53.30
C LEU A 87 -40.72 34.03 -52.24
N ASP A 88 -42.05 33.90 -52.32
CA ASP A 88 -42.84 32.94 -51.53
C ASP A 88 -42.47 31.49 -51.88
N ARG A 89 -42.29 31.16 -53.17
CA ARG A 89 -41.85 29.82 -53.61
C ARG A 89 -40.42 29.50 -53.19
N LEU A 90 -39.53 30.50 -53.13
CA LEU A 90 -38.19 30.37 -52.57
C LEU A 90 -38.26 30.15 -51.05
N CYS A 91 -39.09 30.89 -50.34
CA CYS A 91 -39.35 30.66 -48.92
C CYS A 91 -39.86 29.23 -48.69
N ASP A 92 -40.80 28.75 -49.50
CA ASP A 92 -41.30 27.38 -49.47
C ASP A 92 -40.21 26.36 -49.79
N GLY A 93 -39.36 26.64 -50.78
CA GLY A 93 -38.20 25.82 -51.13
C GLY A 93 -37.18 25.71 -49.99
N VAL A 94 -36.88 26.82 -49.32
CA VAL A 94 -35.99 26.86 -48.14
C VAL A 94 -36.62 26.10 -46.96
N MET A 95 -37.91 26.29 -46.70
CA MET A 95 -38.62 25.54 -45.65
C MET A 95 -38.66 24.04 -45.95
N GLY A 96 -38.90 23.65 -47.22
CA GLY A 96 -38.84 22.27 -47.67
C GLY A 96 -37.45 21.65 -47.52
N PHE A 97 -36.40 22.40 -47.86
CA PHE A 97 -35.01 22.00 -47.64
C PHE A 97 -34.72 21.80 -46.14
N LEU A 98 -35.06 22.79 -45.30
CA LEU A 98 -34.86 22.71 -43.85
C LEU A 98 -35.65 21.54 -43.22
N SER A 99 -36.86 21.28 -43.71
CA SER A 99 -37.65 20.12 -43.33
C SER A 99 -36.92 18.81 -43.64
N GLY A 100 -36.44 18.67 -44.88
CA GLY A 100 -35.68 17.49 -45.32
C GLY A 100 -34.39 17.27 -44.52
N VAL A 101 -33.63 18.34 -44.25
CA VAL A 101 -32.42 18.28 -43.42
C VAL A 101 -32.77 17.84 -41.99
N LEU A 102 -33.81 18.41 -41.38
CA LEU A 102 -34.15 18.10 -39.99
C LEU A 102 -34.80 16.74 -39.81
N ASP A 103 -35.57 16.26 -40.79
CA ASP A 103 -36.06 14.88 -40.79
C ASP A 103 -34.91 13.88 -40.97
N ALA A 104 -33.93 14.19 -41.82
CA ALA A 104 -32.71 13.38 -41.93
C ALA A 104 -31.95 13.34 -40.59
N VAL A 105 -31.74 14.50 -39.94
CA VAL A 105 -31.11 14.56 -38.60
C VAL A 105 -31.92 13.79 -37.57
N LYS A 106 -33.23 13.99 -37.49
CA LYS A 106 -34.12 13.29 -36.55
C LYS A 106 -34.05 11.76 -36.69
N ASN A 107 -33.92 11.26 -37.91
CA ASN A 107 -33.85 9.82 -38.19
C ASN A 107 -32.45 9.22 -38.01
N THR A 108 -31.39 10.03 -38.17
CA THR A 108 -30.00 9.58 -38.09
C THR A 108 -29.34 9.85 -36.74
N GLN A 109 -29.87 10.77 -35.94
CA GLN A 109 -29.24 11.16 -34.69
C GLN A 109 -29.34 10.05 -33.64
N THR A 110 -28.22 9.82 -32.95
CA THR A 110 -28.00 8.66 -32.07
C THR A 110 -28.24 8.94 -30.59
N TYR A 111 -28.49 10.20 -30.22
CA TYR A 111 -28.76 10.60 -28.85
C TYR A 111 -30.24 10.37 -28.51
N ASN A 112 -30.52 9.83 -27.34
CA ASN A 112 -31.92 9.73 -26.90
C ASN A 112 -32.42 11.07 -26.32
N VAL A 113 -31.52 11.94 -25.86
CA VAL A 113 -31.86 13.29 -25.36
C VAL A 113 -32.29 14.21 -26.51
N GLY A 114 -33.24 15.10 -26.24
CA GLY A 114 -33.70 16.10 -27.20
C GLY A 114 -34.52 15.56 -28.38
N LYS A 115 -34.79 14.25 -28.44
CA LYS A 115 -35.61 13.63 -29.48
C LYS A 115 -37.03 14.21 -29.55
N ASN A 116 -37.64 14.48 -28.40
CA ASN A 116 -38.95 15.15 -28.32
C ASN A 116 -38.88 16.61 -28.81
N THR A 117 -37.78 17.30 -28.52
CA THR A 117 -37.53 18.67 -29.00
C THR A 117 -37.39 18.68 -30.52
N LEU A 118 -36.63 17.76 -31.11
CA LEU A 118 -36.55 17.58 -32.57
C LEU A 118 -37.89 17.19 -33.20
N ASN A 119 -38.66 16.31 -32.57
CA ASN A 119 -40.01 15.97 -33.02
C ASN A 119 -40.93 17.19 -33.04
N SER A 120 -40.87 18.03 -32.00
CA SER A 120 -41.62 19.28 -31.93
C SER A 120 -41.20 20.27 -33.02
N VAL A 121 -39.90 20.35 -33.32
CA VAL A 121 -39.37 21.23 -34.38
C VAL A 121 -39.83 20.75 -35.76
N SER A 122 -39.71 19.45 -36.05
CA SER A 122 -40.19 18.82 -37.30
C SER A 122 -41.70 19.05 -37.48
N ASN A 123 -42.50 18.89 -36.43
CA ASN A 123 -43.94 19.18 -36.46
C ASN A 123 -44.25 20.67 -36.72
N GLU A 124 -43.41 21.58 -36.22
CA GLU A 124 -43.62 23.01 -36.40
C GLU A 124 -43.30 23.45 -37.84
N ILE A 125 -42.27 22.90 -38.47
CA ILE A 125 -41.95 23.14 -39.88
C ILE A 125 -43.12 22.71 -40.77
N ASN A 126 -43.67 21.52 -40.51
CA ASN A 126 -44.78 20.96 -41.31
C ASN A 126 -46.04 21.84 -41.30
N LYS A 127 -46.26 22.67 -40.27
CA LYS A 127 -47.42 23.58 -40.19
C LYS A 127 -47.28 24.81 -41.08
N HIS A 128 -46.06 25.22 -41.40
CA HIS A 128 -45.78 26.45 -42.15
C HIS A 128 -45.26 26.16 -43.56
N LEU A 129 -45.21 24.89 -43.98
CA LEU A 129 -44.92 24.50 -45.36
C LEU A 129 -45.95 25.12 -46.32
N CYS A 130 -45.50 25.57 -47.49
CA CYS A 130 -46.35 26.17 -48.53
C CYS A 130 -47.07 27.46 -48.10
N SER A 131 -46.53 28.18 -47.11
CA SER A 131 -47.09 29.44 -46.58
C SER A 131 -46.25 30.66 -46.96
N GLY A 132 -45.27 30.50 -47.85
CA GLY A 132 -44.46 31.57 -48.41
C GLY A 132 -43.69 32.36 -47.34
N HIS A 133 -43.59 33.68 -47.56
CA HIS A 133 -42.86 34.61 -46.72
C HIS A 133 -43.40 34.70 -45.28
N ASP A 134 -44.73 34.66 -45.10
CA ASP A 134 -45.37 34.71 -43.76
C ASP A 134 -45.04 33.45 -42.95
N GLY A 135 -45.13 32.27 -43.58
CA GLY A 135 -44.71 31.00 -42.99
C GLY A 135 -43.24 31.02 -42.60
N PHE A 136 -42.37 31.47 -43.50
CA PHE A 136 -40.93 31.56 -43.26
C PHE A 136 -40.60 32.50 -42.09
N THR A 137 -41.22 33.68 -42.05
CA THR A 137 -41.00 34.68 -40.99
C THR A 137 -41.44 34.18 -39.62
N LYS A 138 -42.51 33.36 -39.56
CA LYS A 138 -42.98 32.72 -38.31
C LYS A 138 -42.17 31.50 -37.92
N LEU A 139 -41.72 30.72 -38.90
CA LEU A 139 -40.98 29.48 -38.68
C LEU A 139 -39.55 29.75 -38.20
N LEU A 140 -38.83 30.68 -38.82
CA LEU A 140 -37.40 30.88 -38.59
C LEU A 140 -37.04 31.15 -37.11
N PRO A 141 -37.75 32.02 -36.37
CA PRO A 141 -37.49 32.21 -34.93
C PRO A 141 -37.79 30.96 -34.09
N ARG A 142 -38.86 30.22 -34.41
CA ARG A 142 -39.25 28.99 -33.71
C ARG A 142 -38.25 27.88 -33.94
N LEU A 143 -37.80 27.74 -35.18
CA LEU A 143 -36.79 26.79 -35.61
C LEU A 143 -35.46 27.04 -34.88
N THR A 144 -35.01 28.29 -34.89
CA THR A 144 -33.78 28.72 -34.21
C THR A 144 -33.84 28.41 -32.72
N LYS A 145 -34.96 28.74 -32.07
CA LYS A 145 -35.19 28.46 -30.64
C LYS A 145 -35.22 26.95 -30.35
N GLY A 146 -35.90 26.16 -31.19
CA GLY A 146 -36.02 24.72 -31.02
C GLY A 146 -34.70 23.98 -31.21
N ILE A 147 -33.93 24.33 -32.24
CA ILE A 147 -32.59 23.80 -32.48
C ILE A 147 -31.64 24.23 -31.34
N GLY A 148 -31.70 25.49 -30.91
CA GLY A 148 -30.93 25.99 -29.77
C GLY A 148 -31.24 25.22 -28.48
N LYS A 149 -32.52 24.92 -28.24
CA LYS A 149 -32.95 24.07 -27.11
C LYS A 149 -32.41 22.66 -27.22
N TYR A 150 -32.53 22.02 -28.39
CA TYR A 150 -31.97 20.68 -28.64
C TYR A 150 -30.46 20.64 -28.35
N ASN A 151 -29.70 21.58 -28.89
CA ASN A 151 -28.25 21.65 -28.69
C ASN A 151 -27.90 21.86 -27.20
N THR A 152 -28.69 22.65 -26.48
CA THR A 152 -28.53 22.85 -25.04
C THR A 152 -28.80 21.56 -24.26
N GLU A 153 -29.88 20.85 -24.57
CA GLU A 153 -30.23 19.57 -23.92
C GLU A 153 -29.16 18.48 -24.14
N VAL A 154 -28.62 18.39 -25.36
CA VAL A 154 -27.52 17.45 -25.68
C VAL A 154 -26.25 17.82 -24.91
N ARG A 155 -25.87 19.11 -24.92
CA ARG A 155 -24.70 19.61 -24.18
C ARG A 155 -24.81 19.33 -22.70
N ASP A 156 -25.93 19.69 -22.09
CA ASP A 156 -26.13 19.58 -20.65
C ASP A 156 -26.15 18.10 -20.22
N SER A 157 -26.73 17.21 -21.03
CA SER A 157 -26.68 15.76 -20.78
C SER A 157 -25.26 15.19 -20.86
N ASN A 158 -24.45 15.63 -21.82
CA ASN A 158 -23.06 15.21 -21.93
C ASN A 158 -22.21 15.75 -20.76
N GLU A 159 -22.42 17.01 -20.37
CA GLU A 159 -21.74 17.64 -19.24
C GLU A 159 -22.06 16.95 -17.90
N LYS A 160 -23.29 16.46 -17.70
CA LYS A 160 -23.66 15.67 -16.52
C LYS A 160 -22.80 14.41 -16.35
N VAL A 161 -22.37 13.77 -17.43
CA VAL A 161 -21.50 12.58 -17.38
C VAL A 161 -20.02 12.98 -17.34
N LYS A 162 -19.64 14.01 -18.10
CA LYS A 162 -18.26 14.46 -18.25
C LYS A 162 -17.69 15.05 -16.96
N LYS A 163 -18.40 15.95 -16.28
CA LYS A 163 -17.88 16.66 -15.10
C LYS A 163 -17.43 15.72 -13.97
N PRO A 164 -18.24 14.72 -13.55
CA PRO A 164 -17.77 13.77 -12.54
C PRO A 164 -16.55 12.96 -12.97
N ILE A 165 -16.42 12.64 -14.27
CA ILE A 165 -15.25 11.95 -14.80
C ILE A 165 -14.01 12.84 -14.70
N GLU A 166 -14.10 14.12 -15.07
CA GLU A 166 -12.99 15.08 -14.96
C GLU A 166 -12.57 15.31 -13.50
N GLU A 167 -13.52 15.46 -12.58
CA GLU A 167 -13.25 15.59 -11.14
C GLU A 167 -12.57 14.36 -10.55
N LEU A 168 -12.93 13.17 -11.01
CA LEU A 168 -12.30 11.92 -10.59
C LEU A 168 -10.91 11.77 -11.20
N LEU A 169 -10.72 12.10 -12.48
CA LEU A 169 -9.42 12.10 -13.15
C LEU A 169 -8.42 13.03 -12.44
N ASN A 170 -8.86 14.22 -12.04
CA ASN A 170 -8.01 15.15 -11.29
C ASN A 170 -7.56 14.59 -9.93
N GLN A 171 -8.33 13.68 -9.33
CA GLN A 171 -7.98 13.03 -8.06
C GLN A 171 -6.99 11.87 -8.24
N VAL A 172 -6.99 11.21 -9.40
CA VAL A 172 -6.09 10.07 -9.70
C VAL A 172 -4.99 10.44 -10.71
N GLY A 173 -4.77 11.73 -10.94
CA GLY A 173 -3.74 12.25 -11.85
C GLY A 173 -2.34 12.22 -11.24
N ASP A 174 -1.44 13.04 -11.80
CA ASP A 174 -0.01 13.02 -11.48
C ASP A 174 0.30 13.17 -9.98
N ALA A 175 -0.46 14.01 -9.27
CA ALA A 175 -0.26 14.20 -7.83
C ALA A 175 -0.50 12.91 -7.01
N PHE A 176 -1.49 12.10 -7.41
CA PHE A 176 -1.74 10.80 -6.78
C PHE A 176 -0.65 9.81 -7.14
N MET A 177 -0.25 9.75 -8.41
CA MET A 177 0.82 8.86 -8.87
C MET A 177 2.17 9.19 -8.18
N ASN A 178 2.48 10.47 -8.01
CA ASN A 178 3.68 10.91 -7.29
C ASN A 178 3.63 10.50 -5.81
N LYS A 179 2.47 10.61 -5.16
CA LYS A 179 2.30 10.10 -3.78
C LYS A 179 2.56 8.59 -3.69
N VAL A 180 1.99 7.81 -4.62
CA VAL A 180 2.24 6.35 -4.69
C VAL A 180 3.73 6.07 -4.88
N GLN A 181 4.39 6.78 -5.79
CA GLN A 181 5.80 6.56 -6.10
C GLN A 181 6.71 6.92 -4.92
N ASN A 182 6.38 7.95 -4.15
CA ASN A 182 7.13 8.33 -2.95
C ASN A 182 6.98 7.33 -1.79
N ILE A 183 5.92 6.54 -1.78
CA ILE A 183 5.68 5.48 -0.79
C ILE A 183 6.48 4.22 -1.11
N LEU A 184 6.81 3.99 -2.39
CA LEU A 184 7.56 2.82 -2.80
C LEU A 184 8.98 2.89 -2.22
N PRO A 185 9.42 1.86 -1.47
CA PRO A 185 10.71 1.88 -0.82
C PRO A 185 11.83 1.99 -1.87
N GLN A 186 12.80 2.86 -1.61
CA GLN A 186 14.06 2.89 -2.36
C GLN A 186 14.99 1.77 -1.85
N GLU A 187 16.03 1.45 -2.63
CA GLU A 187 17.00 0.43 -2.22
C GLU A 187 17.58 0.75 -0.83
N ASN A 188 17.62 -0.28 0.04
CA ASN A 188 18.18 -0.26 1.40
C ASN A 188 17.39 0.55 2.45
N GLU A 189 16.21 1.10 2.15
CA GLU A 189 15.41 1.83 3.16
C GLU A 189 14.69 0.92 4.17
N GLY A 190 14.54 -0.37 3.87
CA GLY A 190 13.92 -1.36 4.76
C GLY A 190 14.73 -1.70 6.01
N GLU A 191 15.97 -1.23 6.11
CA GLU A 191 16.84 -1.44 7.28
C GLU A 191 16.69 -0.33 8.33
N ASP A 192 16.09 0.81 7.98
CA ASP A 192 15.86 1.93 8.88
C ASP A 192 14.43 1.87 9.47
N PRO A 193 14.28 1.60 10.78
CA PRO A 193 12.98 1.48 11.42
C PRO A 193 12.13 2.76 11.30
N GLU A 194 12.74 3.94 11.31
CA GLU A 194 12.01 5.21 11.22
C GLU A 194 11.43 5.41 9.83
N LYS A 195 12.18 5.03 8.79
CA LYS A 195 11.70 5.07 7.40
C LYS A 195 10.57 4.08 7.15
N VAL A 196 10.68 2.85 7.66
CA VAL A 196 9.63 1.84 7.55
C VAL A 196 8.34 2.31 8.24
N GLN A 197 8.46 2.90 9.44
CA GLN A 197 7.30 3.41 10.17
C GLN A 197 6.67 4.63 9.48
N ALA A 198 7.50 5.51 8.90
CA ALA A 198 7.01 6.65 8.11
C ALA A 198 6.26 6.18 6.84
N ALA A 199 6.78 5.17 6.14
CA ALA A 199 6.13 4.58 4.98
C ALA A 199 4.79 3.91 5.34
N GLU A 200 4.75 3.13 6.43
CA GLU A 200 3.51 2.53 6.96
C GLU A 200 2.46 3.61 7.25
N LYS A 201 2.84 4.70 7.92
CA LYS A 201 1.96 5.82 8.20
C LYS A 201 1.39 6.45 6.92
N GLN A 202 2.25 6.70 5.92
CA GLN A 202 1.83 7.28 4.64
C GLN A 202 0.85 6.38 3.89
N VAL A 203 1.10 5.06 3.84
CA VAL A 203 0.18 4.07 3.25
C VAL A 203 -1.18 4.11 3.95
N ASN A 204 -1.18 4.10 5.28
CA ASN A 204 -2.42 4.10 6.06
C ASN A 204 -3.23 5.41 5.86
N GLU A 205 -2.55 6.56 5.83
CA GLU A 205 -3.19 7.84 5.55
C GLU A 205 -3.76 7.91 4.13
N MET A 206 -3.01 7.43 3.13
CA MET A 206 -3.44 7.38 1.74
C MET A 206 -4.68 6.49 1.56
N LEU A 207 -4.71 5.33 2.21
CA LEU A 207 -5.85 4.42 2.19
C LEU A 207 -7.09 5.05 2.87
N ALA A 208 -6.89 5.61 4.07
CA ALA A 208 -7.97 6.16 4.88
C ALA A 208 -8.59 7.43 4.29
N ASN A 209 -7.77 8.27 3.64
CA ASN A 209 -8.17 9.57 3.13
C ASN A 209 -8.37 9.56 1.61
N ASP A 210 -7.31 9.39 0.83
CA ASP A 210 -7.34 9.59 -0.63
C ASP A 210 -8.19 8.51 -1.32
N ILE A 211 -7.90 7.23 -1.08
CA ILE A 211 -8.59 6.09 -1.71
C ILE A 211 -10.05 6.02 -1.26
N LYS A 212 -10.33 6.20 0.03
CA LYS A 212 -11.70 6.19 0.57
C LYS A 212 -12.53 7.36 0.04
N THR A 213 -11.94 8.56 -0.07
CA THR A 213 -12.62 9.74 -0.63
C THR A 213 -12.95 9.54 -2.10
N PHE A 214 -11.98 9.07 -2.90
CA PHE A 214 -12.20 8.72 -4.30
C PHE A 214 -13.33 7.70 -4.45
N THR A 215 -13.26 6.61 -3.69
CA THR A 215 -14.25 5.52 -3.71
C THR A 215 -15.65 6.02 -3.38
N ASN A 216 -15.79 6.88 -2.37
CA ASN A 216 -17.08 7.45 -2.00
C ASN A 216 -17.62 8.38 -3.09
N LYS A 217 -16.79 9.29 -3.63
CA LYS A 217 -17.19 10.19 -4.72
C LYS A 217 -17.59 9.42 -5.98
N PHE A 218 -16.82 8.39 -6.37
CA PHE A 218 -17.15 7.52 -7.49
C PHE A 218 -18.50 6.82 -7.28
N ASN A 219 -18.69 6.20 -6.12
CA ASN A 219 -19.91 5.47 -5.78
C ASN A 219 -21.15 6.38 -5.70
N VAL A 220 -20.99 7.62 -5.22
CA VAL A 220 -22.07 8.61 -5.17
C VAL A 220 -22.38 9.14 -6.57
N ALA A 221 -21.37 9.57 -7.33
CA ALA A 221 -21.53 10.15 -8.66
C ALA A 221 -22.20 9.16 -9.65
N PHE A 222 -21.80 7.89 -9.61
CA PHE A 222 -22.31 6.85 -10.50
C PHE A 222 -23.30 5.88 -9.85
N GLN A 223 -23.68 6.14 -8.60
CA GLN A 223 -24.79 5.49 -7.91
C GLN A 223 -24.61 3.96 -7.74
N PHE A 224 -23.40 3.53 -7.37
CA PHE A 224 -23.04 2.11 -7.15
C PHE A 224 -23.38 1.58 -5.75
N LYS A 225 -23.73 2.44 -4.78
CA LYS A 225 -24.28 2.04 -3.46
C LYS A 225 -25.74 2.48 -3.32
N ASP A 226 -26.57 1.59 -2.77
CA ASP A 226 -27.99 1.84 -2.48
C ASP A 226 -28.18 3.00 -1.48
N ASN A 227 -28.82 4.09 -1.90
CA ASN A 227 -30.06 4.50 -1.25
C ASN A 227 -30.91 5.47 -2.08
N LYS A 228 -32.17 5.46 -1.71
CA LYS A 228 -33.35 5.98 -2.39
C LYS A 228 -33.29 7.52 -2.53
N VAL A 229 -33.49 8.01 -3.76
CA VAL A 229 -34.28 9.19 -4.19
C VAL A 229 -33.75 9.75 -5.54
N ASP A 230 -32.44 9.67 -5.83
CA ASP A 230 -31.83 10.21 -7.08
C ASP A 230 -31.45 9.17 -8.15
N LYS A 231 -31.97 7.93 -8.06
CA LYS A 231 -31.60 6.78 -8.92
C LYS A 231 -31.79 7.00 -10.44
N ALA A 232 -32.49 8.06 -10.85
CA ALA A 232 -32.91 8.26 -12.23
C ALA A 232 -31.92 9.09 -13.07
N GLU A 233 -31.26 10.09 -12.52
CA GLU A 233 -30.63 11.13 -13.36
C GLU A 233 -29.34 10.68 -14.06
N MET A 234 -28.35 10.14 -13.34
CA MET A 234 -27.07 9.73 -13.97
C MET A 234 -27.26 8.53 -14.91
N LYS A 235 -28.05 7.53 -14.51
CA LYS A 235 -28.38 6.38 -15.37
C LYS A 235 -29.10 6.83 -16.65
N THR A 236 -29.98 7.83 -16.53
CA THR A 236 -30.65 8.42 -17.70
C THR A 236 -29.68 9.19 -18.57
N ALA A 237 -28.78 9.99 -17.99
CA ALA A 237 -27.75 10.72 -18.72
C ALA A 237 -26.83 9.76 -19.51
N ILE A 238 -26.40 8.65 -18.90
CA ILE A 238 -25.62 7.60 -19.57
C ILE A 238 -26.42 6.93 -20.70
N ARG A 239 -27.72 6.68 -20.49
CA ARG A 239 -28.63 6.13 -21.53
C ARG A 239 -28.88 7.11 -22.68
N TYR A 240 -28.67 8.40 -22.44
CA TYR A 240 -28.86 9.46 -23.43
C TYR A 240 -27.65 9.72 -24.31
N LEU A 241 -26.47 9.24 -23.91
CA LEU A 241 -25.29 9.19 -24.76
C LEU A 241 -25.56 8.35 -26.02
N ASN A 242 -24.78 8.58 -27.07
CA ASN A 242 -24.80 7.69 -28.22
C ASN A 242 -24.42 6.25 -27.80
N PRO A 243 -24.89 5.21 -28.52
CA PRO A 243 -24.70 3.81 -28.11
C PRO A 243 -23.23 3.41 -27.89
N THR A 244 -22.32 3.92 -28.72
CA THR A 244 -20.88 3.64 -28.60
C THR A 244 -20.31 4.22 -27.30
N LEU A 245 -20.65 5.46 -26.96
CA LEU A 245 -20.23 6.11 -25.72
C LEU A 245 -20.87 5.46 -24.50
N GLN A 246 -22.14 5.08 -24.58
CA GLN A 246 -22.83 4.35 -23.52
C GLN A 246 -22.11 3.05 -23.16
N VAL A 247 -21.73 2.24 -24.16
CA VAL A 247 -21.00 0.98 -23.94
C VAL A 247 -19.63 1.23 -23.34
N ARG A 248 -18.89 2.23 -23.85
CA ARG A 248 -17.55 2.59 -23.35
C ARG A 248 -17.60 3.07 -21.91
N VAL A 249 -18.52 3.99 -21.58
CA VAL A 249 -18.71 4.51 -20.22
C VAL A 249 -19.08 3.39 -19.27
N ASN A 250 -20.07 2.55 -19.61
CA ASN A 250 -20.46 1.43 -18.75
C ASN A 250 -19.32 0.42 -18.53
N SER A 251 -18.51 0.15 -19.55
CA SER A 251 -17.36 -0.75 -19.43
C SER A 251 -16.28 -0.16 -18.52
N ALA A 252 -15.97 1.12 -18.69
CA ALA A 252 -15.02 1.83 -17.83
C ALA A 252 -15.50 1.90 -16.38
N LEU A 253 -16.78 2.23 -16.15
CA LEU A 253 -17.35 2.27 -14.80
C LEU A 253 -17.29 0.90 -14.10
N LYS A 254 -17.56 -0.19 -14.83
CA LYS A 254 -17.40 -1.55 -14.29
C LYS A 254 -15.95 -1.88 -13.95
N ALA A 255 -15.00 -1.50 -14.81
CA ALA A 255 -13.58 -1.71 -14.57
C ALA A 255 -13.11 -0.95 -13.33
N VAL A 256 -13.44 0.34 -13.20
CA VAL A 256 -13.09 1.15 -12.02
C VAL A 256 -13.70 0.56 -10.75
N HIS A 257 -14.98 0.16 -10.78
CA HIS A 257 -15.63 -0.48 -9.65
C HIS A 257 -14.97 -1.81 -9.25
N HIS A 258 -14.54 -2.60 -10.23
CA HIS A 258 -13.79 -3.82 -10.00
C HIS A 258 -12.44 -3.54 -9.33
N GLU A 259 -11.68 -2.56 -9.83
CA GLU A 259 -10.38 -2.20 -9.27
C GLU A 259 -10.49 -1.61 -7.86
N ILE A 260 -11.52 -0.82 -7.57
CA ILE A 260 -11.83 -0.34 -6.21
C ILE A 260 -12.00 -1.55 -5.27
N LYS A 261 -12.85 -2.52 -5.63
CA LYS A 261 -13.06 -3.72 -4.81
C LYS A 261 -11.79 -4.54 -4.62
N ARG A 262 -11.03 -4.75 -5.71
CA ARG A 262 -9.77 -5.48 -5.67
C ARG A 262 -8.77 -4.82 -4.72
N LEU A 263 -8.66 -3.50 -4.77
CA LEU A 263 -7.79 -2.72 -3.89
C LEU A 263 -8.23 -2.80 -2.43
N GLU A 264 -9.54 -2.67 -2.13
CA GLU A 264 -10.09 -2.83 -0.78
C GLU A 264 -9.82 -4.24 -0.21
N GLU A 265 -9.93 -5.28 -1.04
CA GLU A 265 -9.66 -6.67 -0.64
C GLU A 265 -8.18 -6.93 -0.37
N LEU A 266 -7.30 -6.50 -1.29
CA LEU A 266 -5.86 -6.62 -1.13
C LEU A 266 -5.37 -5.86 0.09
N SER A 267 -5.79 -4.61 0.25
CA SER A 267 -5.41 -3.78 1.40
C SER A 267 -5.80 -4.42 2.73
N ARG A 268 -7.03 -4.94 2.83
CA ARG A 268 -7.50 -5.65 4.04
C ARG A 268 -6.69 -6.92 4.30
N LYS A 269 -6.34 -7.67 3.25
CA LYS A 269 -5.54 -8.89 3.37
C LYS A 269 -4.13 -8.57 3.85
N GLU A 270 -3.46 -7.60 3.23
CA GLU A 270 -2.10 -7.22 3.61
C GLU A 270 -2.03 -6.60 5.01
N HIS A 271 -3.01 -5.81 5.41
CA HIS A 271 -3.10 -5.30 6.78
C HIS A 271 -3.19 -6.44 7.81
N LYS A 272 -4.01 -7.47 7.53
CA LYS A 272 -4.09 -8.67 8.38
C LYS A 272 -2.79 -9.47 8.40
N ASN A 273 -2.10 -9.58 7.27
CA ASN A 273 -0.80 -10.26 7.20
C ASN A 273 0.24 -9.53 8.05
N LEU A 274 0.29 -8.19 7.96
CA LEU A 274 1.18 -7.36 8.75
C LEU A 274 0.88 -7.52 10.24
N GLU A 275 -0.38 -7.39 10.64
CA GLU A 275 -0.82 -7.57 12.04
C GLU A 275 -0.43 -8.97 12.58
N ALA A 276 -0.67 -10.03 11.81
CA ALA A 276 -0.31 -11.39 12.19
C ALA A 276 1.21 -11.56 12.35
N THR A 277 1.99 -10.96 11.44
CA THR A 277 3.46 -11.01 11.48
C THR A 277 4.00 -10.27 12.70
N THR A 278 3.50 -9.06 12.97
CA THR A 278 3.84 -8.26 14.16
C THR A 278 3.51 -9.01 15.45
N ASN A 279 2.33 -9.64 15.52
CA ASN A 279 1.94 -10.44 16.68
C ASN A 279 2.85 -11.66 16.88
N LEU A 280 3.24 -12.35 15.80
CA LEU A 280 4.16 -13.48 15.86
C LEU A 280 5.55 -13.05 16.37
N ILE A 281 6.07 -11.94 15.85
CA ILE A 281 7.36 -11.36 16.28
C ILE A 281 7.30 -11.01 17.77
N ASN A 282 6.26 -10.29 18.21
CA ASN A 282 6.09 -9.90 19.60
C ASN A 282 5.95 -11.11 20.54
N ALA A 283 5.24 -12.15 20.11
CA ALA A 283 5.13 -13.40 20.86
C ALA A 283 6.50 -14.07 21.03
N LYS A 284 7.29 -14.15 19.95
CA LYS A 284 8.63 -14.74 19.98
C LYS A 284 9.62 -13.93 20.82
N LEU A 285 9.60 -12.60 20.73
CA LEU A 285 10.41 -11.73 21.59
C LEU A 285 10.05 -11.90 23.07
N THR A 286 8.75 -12.05 23.37
CA THR A 286 8.28 -12.30 24.74
C THR A 286 8.73 -13.67 25.25
N GLU A 287 8.63 -14.71 24.43
CA GLU A 287 9.11 -16.07 24.75
C GLU A 287 10.62 -16.07 25.06
N ILE A 288 11.42 -15.39 24.24
CA ILE A 288 12.86 -15.23 24.49
C ILE A 288 13.10 -14.48 25.80
N LYS A 289 12.40 -13.35 26.03
CA LYS A 289 12.52 -12.57 27.26
C LYS A 289 12.21 -13.42 28.50
N CYS A 290 11.14 -14.21 28.47
CA CYS A 290 10.78 -15.13 29.56
C CYS A 290 11.87 -16.18 29.77
N THR A 291 12.34 -16.81 28.70
CA THR A 291 13.39 -17.85 28.77
C THR A 291 14.67 -17.31 29.37
N VAL A 292 15.14 -16.15 28.91
CA VAL A 292 16.33 -15.47 29.44
C VAL A 292 16.15 -15.13 30.92
N THR A 293 15.01 -14.58 31.29
CA THR A 293 14.72 -14.21 32.69
C THR A 293 14.72 -15.44 33.60
N GLU A 294 14.16 -16.56 33.14
CA GLU A 294 14.11 -17.79 33.92
C GLU A 294 15.50 -18.41 34.09
N GLN A 295 16.31 -18.43 33.03
CA GLN A 295 17.71 -18.87 33.10
C GLN A 295 18.53 -18.02 34.08
N ILE A 296 18.36 -16.69 34.06
CA ILE A 296 19.02 -15.79 35.01
C ILE A 296 18.61 -16.13 36.45
N LYS A 297 17.29 -16.31 36.71
CA LYS A 297 16.80 -16.68 38.04
C LYS A 297 17.39 -18.00 38.54
N LEU A 298 17.41 -19.03 37.68
CA LEU A 298 17.99 -20.33 38.01
C LEU A 298 19.47 -20.21 38.38
N LYS A 299 20.26 -19.48 37.58
CA LYS A 299 21.69 -19.29 37.83
C LYS A 299 21.96 -18.48 39.10
N ILE A 300 21.15 -17.46 39.39
CA ILE A 300 21.24 -16.72 40.65
C ILE A 300 20.91 -17.62 41.84
N ASN A 301 19.87 -18.45 41.74
CA ASN A 301 19.49 -19.37 42.81
C ASN A 301 20.58 -20.42 43.07
N GLU A 302 21.16 -20.99 42.01
CA GLU A 302 22.31 -21.92 42.11
C GLU A 302 23.49 -21.27 42.84
N LEU A 303 23.82 -20.01 42.51
CA LEU A 303 24.88 -19.25 43.16
C LEU A 303 24.58 -19.00 44.65
N VAL A 304 23.36 -18.55 44.97
CA VAL A 304 22.96 -18.24 46.34
C VAL A 304 22.98 -19.50 47.21
N GLU A 305 22.50 -20.64 46.71
CA GLU A 305 22.57 -21.91 47.43
C GLU A 305 24.01 -22.41 47.60
N GLY A 306 24.86 -22.25 46.57
CA GLY A 306 26.30 -22.52 46.69
C GLY A 306 26.95 -21.73 47.82
N LEU A 307 26.69 -20.42 47.88
CA LEU A 307 27.18 -19.53 48.95
C LEU A 307 26.63 -19.93 50.33
N ARG A 308 25.33 -20.21 50.44
CA ARG A 308 24.72 -20.65 51.71
C ARG A 308 25.36 -21.93 52.22
N ASN A 309 25.64 -22.89 51.35
CA ASN A 309 26.27 -24.16 51.74
C ASN A 309 27.72 -23.96 52.22
N LEU A 310 28.48 -23.08 51.57
CA LEU A 310 29.83 -22.70 52.03
C LEU A 310 29.79 -22.04 53.41
N VAL A 311 28.87 -21.09 53.62
CA VAL A 311 28.70 -20.42 54.93
C VAL A 311 28.33 -21.43 56.01
N LYS A 312 27.43 -22.39 55.73
CA LYS A 312 27.09 -23.48 56.66
C LYS A 312 28.31 -24.34 57.00
N PHE A 313 29.14 -24.67 56.01
CA PHE A 313 30.36 -25.43 56.25
C PHE A 313 31.35 -24.67 57.15
N MET A 314 31.56 -23.38 56.89
CA MET A 314 32.39 -22.51 57.75
C MET A 314 31.84 -22.43 59.17
N LEU A 315 30.53 -22.27 59.34
CA LEU A 315 29.90 -22.23 60.66
C LEU A 315 30.15 -23.54 61.43
N SER A 316 29.95 -24.69 60.78
CA SER A 316 30.21 -26.00 61.41
C SER A 316 31.68 -26.17 61.81
N ALA A 317 32.62 -25.69 60.99
CA ALA A 317 34.04 -25.71 61.32
C ALA A 317 34.34 -24.83 62.56
N LEU A 318 33.78 -23.62 62.62
CA LEU A 318 33.93 -22.72 63.78
C LEU A 318 33.32 -23.32 65.06
N GLU A 319 32.17 -23.98 64.96
CA GLU A 319 31.54 -24.68 66.09
C GLU A 319 32.40 -25.82 66.63
N LYS A 320 33.04 -26.60 65.74
CA LYS A 320 33.99 -27.65 66.13
C LYS A 320 35.19 -27.06 66.87
N VAL A 321 35.75 -25.95 66.38
CA VAL A 321 36.86 -25.25 67.05
C VAL A 321 36.42 -24.75 68.43
N LYS A 322 35.25 -24.11 68.53
CA LYS A 322 34.68 -23.67 69.81
C LYS A 322 34.55 -24.82 70.81
N SER A 323 34.04 -25.96 70.38
CA SER A 323 33.89 -27.14 71.23
C SER A 323 35.25 -27.70 71.70
N ALA A 324 36.22 -27.78 70.80
CA ALA A 324 37.58 -28.19 71.14
C ALA A 324 38.22 -27.25 72.16
N MET A 325 38.10 -25.93 71.98
CA MET A 325 38.62 -24.94 72.93
C MET A 325 37.94 -25.08 74.31
N ALA A 326 36.62 -25.25 74.35
CA ALA A 326 35.91 -25.49 75.61
C ALA A 326 36.42 -26.75 76.34
N SER A 327 36.68 -27.84 75.60
CA SER A 327 37.26 -29.06 76.17
C SER A 327 38.65 -28.83 76.76
N TYR A 328 39.50 -28.05 76.08
CA TYR A 328 40.83 -27.70 76.61
C TYR A 328 40.74 -26.84 77.87
N ILE A 329 39.81 -25.87 77.92
CA ILE A 329 39.59 -25.05 79.13
C ILE A 329 39.23 -25.95 80.32
N VAL A 330 38.29 -26.88 80.16
CA VAL A 330 37.90 -27.83 81.22
C VAL A 330 39.08 -28.71 81.68
N LYS A 331 39.92 -29.17 80.75
CA LYS A 331 41.13 -29.94 81.08
C LYS A 331 42.12 -29.10 81.89
N LEU A 332 42.33 -27.84 81.52
CA LEU A 332 43.21 -26.93 82.25
C LEU A 332 42.68 -26.61 83.65
N GLU A 333 41.37 -26.37 83.79
CA GLU A 333 40.73 -26.18 85.10
C GLU A 333 40.90 -27.41 86.01
N THR A 334 40.78 -28.61 85.43
CA THR A 334 41.00 -29.88 86.15
C THR A 334 42.44 -29.98 86.64
N TRP A 335 43.41 -29.73 85.76
CA TRP A 335 44.84 -29.73 86.13
C TRP A 335 45.17 -28.69 87.21
N ILE A 336 44.60 -27.49 87.14
CA ILE A 336 44.77 -26.46 88.16
C ILE A 336 44.24 -26.96 89.52
N LYS A 337 43.07 -27.60 89.52
CA LYS A 337 42.45 -28.13 90.75
C LYS A 337 43.26 -29.27 91.36
N GLU A 338 43.78 -30.18 90.54
CA GLU A 338 44.64 -31.28 90.98
C GLU A 338 45.98 -30.77 91.54
N ALA A 339 46.58 -29.78 90.88
CA ALA A 339 47.80 -29.13 91.35
C ALA A 339 47.57 -28.40 92.68
N ASP A 340 46.50 -27.61 92.80
CA ASP A 340 46.12 -26.91 94.04
C ASP A 340 45.84 -27.89 95.20
N GLY A 341 45.14 -28.99 94.92
CA GLY A 341 44.89 -30.05 95.90
C GLY A 341 46.18 -30.70 96.41
N SER A 342 47.12 -30.97 95.51
CA SER A 342 48.44 -31.53 95.85
C SER A 342 49.26 -30.58 96.71
N VAL A 343 49.26 -29.28 96.37
CA VAL A 343 49.94 -28.24 97.16
C VAL A 343 49.33 -28.09 98.55
N LYS A 344 47.99 -28.05 98.65
CA LYS A 344 47.28 -27.99 99.94
C LYS A 344 47.54 -29.21 100.81
N HIS A 345 47.59 -30.40 100.21
CA HIS A 345 47.92 -31.63 100.94
C HIS A 345 49.33 -31.57 101.52
N SER A 346 50.32 -31.17 100.72
CA SER A 346 51.71 -30.98 101.17
C SER A 346 51.84 -29.93 102.27
N ILE A 347 51.09 -28.82 102.20
CA ILE A 347 51.04 -27.80 103.26
C ILE A 347 50.43 -28.39 104.55
N SER A 348 49.37 -29.19 104.44
CA SER A 348 48.72 -29.84 105.58
C SER A 348 49.62 -30.88 106.25
N GLU A 349 50.36 -31.69 105.47
CA GLU A 349 51.33 -32.64 106.01
C GLU A 349 52.48 -31.91 106.73
N ALA A 350 53.01 -30.84 106.14
CA ALA A 350 54.02 -29.99 106.80
C ALA A 350 53.50 -29.38 108.12
N GLY A 351 52.23 -28.94 108.14
CA GLY A 351 51.58 -28.45 109.35
C GLY A 351 51.35 -29.53 110.42
N ALA A 352 51.04 -30.76 110.02
CA ALA A 352 50.86 -31.90 110.93
C ALA A 352 52.19 -32.35 111.57
N ILE A 353 53.30 -32.25 110.83
CA ILE A 353 54.66 -32.47 111.36
C ILE A 353 55.02 -31.40 112.40
N ALA A 354 54.63 -30.13 112.17
CA ALA A 354 54.84 -29.05 113.12
C ALA A 354 54.05 -29.20 114.44
N GLN A 355 52.96 -29.99 114.47
CA GLN A 355 52.07 -30.14 115.64
C GLN A 355 52.25 -31.43 116.47
N LYS A 356 53.14 -32.37 116.10
CA LYS A 356 53.44 -33.56 116.92
C LYS A 356 54.59 -33.33 117.92
N ALA A 357 54.51 -34.01 119.07
CA ALA A 357 55.14 -33.70 120.36
C ALA A 357 56.64 -33.31 120.39
N VAL A 358 57.46 -33.71 119.42
CA VAL A 358 58.90 -33.37 119.38
C VAL A 358 59.13 -31.88 119.02
N GLY A 359 58.18 -31.25 118.30
CA GLY A 359 58.29 -29.84 117.88
C GLY A 359 58.17 -28.81 119.01
N LYS A 360 57.63 -29.17 120.18
CA LYS A 360 57.53 -28.27 121.34
C LYS A 360 58.73 -28.35 122.29
N GLN A 361 59.51 -29.42 122.26
CA GLN A 361 60.45 -29.73 123.36
C GLN A 361 61.91 -29.33 123.12
N HIS A 362 62.30 -28.97 121.89
CA HIS A 362 63.69 -28.64 121.53
C HIS A 362 63.88 -27.21 121.00
N GLN A 363 63.03 -26.27 121.42
CA GLN A 363 62.98 -24.90 120.88
C GLN A 363 64.29 -24.11 121.06
N HIS A 364 65.17 -24.50 121.99
CA HIS A 364 66.44 -23.80 122.24
C HIS A 364 67.62 -24.36 121.43
N GLU A 365 67.73 -25.69 121.28
CA GLU A 365 68.76 -26.32 120.44
C GLU A 365 68.45 -26.19 118.94
N LEU A 366 67.16 -26.17 118.57
CA LEU A 366 66.72 -25.83 117.22
C LEU A 366 67.12 -24.42 116.81
N LYS A 367 67.25 -23.45 117.73
CA LYS A 367 67.57 -22.06 117.34
C LYS A 367 69.01 -21.91 116.82
N VAL A 368 69.97 -22.60 117.44
CA VAL A 368 71.39 -22.51 117.09
C VAL A 368 71.72 -23.40 115.89
N LYS A 369 71.13 -24.59 115.80
CA LYS A 369 71.28 -25.45 114.62
C LYS A 369 70.46 -24.94 113.43
N ALA A 370 69.31 -24.31 113.68
CA ALA A 370 68.56 -23.63 112.64
C ALA A 370 69.24 -22.35 112.17
N GLU A 371 70.09 -21.61 112.87
CA GLU A 371 70.77 -20.47 112.21
C GLU A 371 71.85 -20.91 111.20
N ALA A 372 72.55 -22.01 111.46
CA ALA A 372 73.51 -22.59 110.52
C ALA A 372 72.83 -23.41 109.41
N GLU A 373 71.83 -24.23 109.74
CA GLU A 373 71.01 -24.94 108.76
C GLU A 373 69.99 -24.03 108.07
N LEU A 374 69.52 -22.92 108.64
CA LEU A 374 68.70 -21.91 107.94
C LEU A 374 69.56 -21.14 106.97
N LYS A 375 70.84 -20.84 107.22
CA LYS A 375 71.70 -20.27 106.17
C LYS A 375 72.00 -21.29 105.07
N ALA A 376 72.17 -22.57 105.42
CA ALA A 376 72.35 -23.63 104.44
C ALA A 376 71.06 -23.90 103.65
N ILE A 377 69.91 -23.96 104.31
CA ILE A 377 68.56 -24.12 103.76
C ILE A 377 68.16 -22.84 103.03
N GLU A 378 68.46 -21.64 103.48
CA GLU A 378 68.26 -20.37 102.78
C GLU A 378 69.04 -20.39 101.49
N LYS A 379 70.30 -20.83 101.52
CA LYS A 379 71.09 -21.04 100.29
C LYS A 379 70.54 -22.17 99.42
N THR A 380 70.02 -23.26 100.00
CA THR A 380 69.37 -24.36 99.26
C THR A 380 68.02 -23.95 98.70
N LEU A 381 67.26 -23.12 99.40
CA LEU A 381 65.93 -22.62 99.07
C LEU A 381 66.05 -21.47 98.09
N GLU A 382 67.05 -20.59 98.21
CA GLU A 382 67.44 -19.63 97.18
C GLU A 382 67.89 -20.40 95.94
N ASN A 383 68.76 -21.41 96.04
CA ASN A 383 69.12 -22.23 94.88
C ASN A 383 67.92 -22.98 94.28
N TYR A 384 66.98 -23.44 95.10
CA TYR A 384 65.76 -24.12 94.66
C TYR A 384 64.73 -23.15 94.08
N ILE A 385 64.58 -21.96 94.64
CA ILE A 385 63.71 -20.88 94.16
C ILE A 385 64.31 -20.30 92.89
N THR A 386 65.61 -20.02 92.83
CA THR A 386 66.31 -19.63 91.61
C THR A 386 66.25 -20.74 90.56
N GLY A 387 66.35 -22.01 90.97
CA GLY A 387 66.15 -23.17 90.11
C GLY A 387 64.72 -23.30 89.58
N MET A 388 63.72 -23.09 90.43
CA MET A 388 62.30 -23.10 90.04
C MET A 388 61.95 -21.87 89.20
N VAL A 389 62.46 -20.68 89.53
CA VAL A 389 62.29 -19.46 88.72
C VAL A 389 62.97 -19.64 87.38
N SER A 390 64.14 -20.29 87.32
CA SER A 390 64.78 -20.69 86.07
C SER A 390 63.92 -21.68 85.30
N GLN A 391 63.41 -22.75 85.93
CA GLN A 391 62.54 -23.73 85.28
C GLN A 391 61.20 -23.13 84.83
N ILE A 392 60.61 -22.23 85.60
CA ILE A 392 59.41 -21.49 85.24
C ILE A 392 59.72 -20.58 84.06
N ASN A 393 60.83 -19.84 84.09
CA ASN A 393 61.25 -19.02 82.95
C ASN A 393 61.57 -19.86 81.71
N ASP A 394 62.16 -21.04 81.88
CA ASP A 394 62.43 -21.98 80.79
C ASP A 394 61.13 -22.55 80.21
N ASN A 395 60.18 -22.91 81.07
CA ASN A 395 58.85 -23.40 80.67
C ASN A 395 57.99 -22.31 80.03
N VAL A 396 58.03 -21.08 80.55
CA VAL A 396 57.34 -19.92 79.96
C VAL A 396 57.98 -19.56 78.62
N THR A 397 59.31 -19.56 78.53
CA THR A 397 60.04 -19.36 77.27
C THR A 397 59.72 -20.48 76.27
N ALA A 398 59.63 -21.73 76.72
CA ALA A 398 59.26 -22.87 75.87
C ALA A 398 57.80 -22.78 75.38
N ALA A 399 56.87 -22.42 76.27
CA ALA A 399 55.47 -22.18 75.91
C ALA A 399 55.34 -21.00 74.94
N LEU A 400 56.04 -19.90 75.19
CA LEU A 400 56.06 -18.74 74.29
C LEU A 400 56.64 -19.11 72.92
N LYS A 401 57.69 -19.93 72.87
CA LYS A 401 58.25 -20.46 71.63
C LYS A 401 57.26 -21.34 70.88
N GLN A 402 56.48 -22.17 71.58
CA GLN A 402 55.41 -22.97 70.97
C GLN A 402 54.26 -22.10 70.44
N VAL A 403 53.89 -21.03 71.16
CA VAL A 403 52.88 -20.06 70.70
C VAL A 403 53.36 -19.33 69.44
N ILE A 404 54.61 -18.88 69.41
CA ILE A 404 55.22 -18.25 68.22
C ILE A 404 55.26 -19.25 67.05
N GLN A 405 55.63 -20.50 67.29
CA GLN A 405 55.60 -21.55 66.26
C GLN A 405 54.18 -21.80 65.72
N THR A 406 53.18 -21.73 66.60
CA THR A 406 51.77 -21.89 66.20
C THR A 406 51.29 -20.69 65.40
N ASP A 407 51.65 -19.46 65.79
CA ASP A 407 51.34 -18.24 65.04
C ASP A 407 51.96 -18.26 63.63
N GLU A 408 53.23 -18.67 63.50
CA GLU A 408 53.89 -18.84 62.20
C GLU A 408 53.27 -19.96 61.35
N ALA A 409 52.85 -21.07 61.98
CA ALA A 409 52.12 -22.13 61.29
C ALA A 409 50.77 -21.65 60.76
N ILE A 410 50.01 -20.90 61.57
CA ILE A 410 48.73 -20.29 61.17
C ILE A 410 48.94 -19.30 60.02
N LYS A 411 49.97 -18.44 60.09
CA LYS A 411 50.30 -17.53 58.98
C LYS A 411 50.60 -18.32 57.70
N LYS A 412 51.42 -19.37 57.77
CA LYS A 412 51.76 -20.22 56.62
C LYS A 412 50.53 -20.90 56.02
N ASP A 413 49.64 -21.42 56.87
CA ASP A 413 48.39 -22.04 56.42
C ASP A 413 47.45 -21.02 55.78
N LEU A 414 47.32 -19.82 56.36
CA LEU A 414 46.55 -18.71 55.77
C LEU A 414 47.12 -18.26 54.42
N TYR A 415 48.44 -18.15 54.29
CA TYR A 415 49.09 -17.87 53.00
C TYR A 415 48.83 -18.98 51.97
N THR A 416 48.84 -20.24 52.40
CA THR A 416 48.53 -21.40 51.55
C THR A 416 47.07 -21.37 51.09
N VAL A 417 46.14 -21.11 52.00
CA VAL A 417 44.70 -20.96 51.68
C VAL A 417 44.49 -19.79 50.74
N LYS A 418 45.14 -18.64 50.97
CA LYS A 418 45.11 -17.48 50.06
C LYS A 418 45.61 -17.84 48.66
N GLY A 419 46.70 -18.61 48.55
CA GLY A 419 47.22 -19.11 47.28
C GLY A 419 46.20 -19.99 46.55
N LYS A 420 45.64 -20.99 47.25
CA LYS A 420 44.62 -21.89 46.69
C LYS A 420 43.34 -21.16 46.26
N ILE A 421 42.90 -20.16 47.03
CA ILE A 421 41.77 -19.31 46.65
C ILE A 421 42.10 -18.53 45.37
N LYS A 422 43.28 -17.93 45.28
CA LYS A 422 43.70 -17.18 44.10
C LYS A 422 43.72 -18.08 42.86
N GLU A 423 44.28 -19.28 42.96
CA GLU A 423 44.30 -20.28 41.88
C GLU A 423 42.89 -20.71 41.47
N ALA A 424 42.03 -21.02 42.43
CA ALA A 424 40.65 -21.42 42.15
C ALA A 424 39.85 -20.29 41.46
N VAL A 425 40.04 -19.04 41.89
CA VAL A 425 39.39 -17.88 41.28
C VAL A 425 39.90 -17.64 39.86
N MET A 426 41.21 -17.77 39.61
CA MET A 426 41.76 -17.67 38.26
C MET A 426 41.22 -18.77 37.34
N ALA A 427 41.19 -20.03 37.82
CA ALA A 427 40.66 -21.15 37.05
C ALA A 427 39.17 -20.99 36.72
N LEU A 428 38.38 -20.42 37.64
CA LEU A 428 36.99 -20.06 37.37
C LEU A 428 36.87 -18.96 36.32
N GLY A 429 37.73 -17.93 36.38
CA GLY A 429 37.78 -16.86 35.39
C GLY A 429 38.10 -17.38 33.99
N GLU A 430 39.11 -18.24 33.86
CA GLU A 430 39.50 -18.86 32.59
C GLU A 430 38.40 -19.77 32.03
N LYS A 431 37.78 -20.58 32.89
CA LYS A 431 36.67 -21.44 32.47
C LYS A 431 35.47 -20.62 32.01
N LEU A 432 35.13 -19.55 32.75
CA LEU A 432 34.03 -18.66 32.38
C LEU A 432 34.29 -17.97 31.05
N ASP A 433 35.49 -17.44 30.81
CA ASP A 433 35.86 -16.81 29.53
C ASP A 433 35.74 -17.82 28.37
N LYS A 434 36.23 -19.06 28.56
CA LYS A 434 36.11 -20.11 27.55
C LYS A 434 34.65 -20.48 27.26
N ASP A 435 33.87 -20.78 28.29
CA ASP A 435 32.48 -21.22 28.15
C ASP A 435 31.62 -20.11 27.50
N VAL A 436 31.86 -18.84 27.85
CA VAL A 436 31.19 -17.68 27.25
C VAL A 436 31.58 -17.52 25.77
N ARG A 437 32.88 -17.59 25.43
CA ARG A 437 33.34 -17.51 24.03
C ARG A 437 32.74 -18.61 23.17
N GLU A 438 32.75 -19.85 23.65
CA GLU A 438 32.22 -21.01 22.93
C GLU A 438 30.70 -20.92 22.77
N GLY A 439 29.99 -20.45 23.81
CA GLY A 439 28.55 -20.16 23.75
C GLY A 439 28.20 -19.09 22.72
N LEU A 440 28.95 -17.97 22.71
CA LEU A 440 28.78 -16.88 21.75
C LEU A 440 29.06 -17.33 20.32
N TRP A 441 30.15 -18.08 20.10
CA TRP A 441 30.51 -18.58 18.77
C TRP A 441 29.48 -19.57 18.22
N ASN A 442 28.95 -20.47 19.06
CA ASN A 442 27.88 -21.37 18.65
C ASN A 442 26.58 -20.64 18.29
N MET A 443 26.26 -19.55 19.00
CA MET A 443 25.12 -18.70 18.65
C MET A 443 25.33 -17.99 17.31
N GLU A 444 26.50 -17.41 17.09
CA GLU A 444 26.89 -16.78 15.83
C GLU A 444 26.78 -17.77 14.66
N GLN A 445 27.32 -18.98 14.79
CA GLN A 445 27.24 -20.00 13.74
C GLN A 445 25.79 -20.39 13.38
N LYS A 446 24.92 -20.55 14.38
CA LYS A 446 23.50 -20.86 14.14
C LYS A 446 22.78 -19.72 13.44
N ILE A 447 22.99 -18.49 13.91
CA ILE A 447 22.38 -17.29 13.33
C ILE A 447 22.85 -17.13 11.87
N SER A 448 24.16 -17.18 11.64
CA SER A 448 24.75 -17.09 10.30
C SER A 448 24.22 -18.17 9.37
N GLY A 449 24.14 -19.44 9.81
CA GLY A 449 23.60 -20.52 8.99
C GLY A 449 22.14 -20.33 8.58
N HIS A 450 21.29 -19.80 9.47
CA HIS A 450 19.90 -19.48 9.15
C HIS A 450 19.80 -18.27 8.19
N LEU A 451 20.58 -17.21 8.43
CA LEU A 451 20.64 -16.03 7.57
C LEU A 451 21.11 -16.39 6.15
N THR A 452 22.17 -17.18 6.01
CA THR A 452 22.66 -17.63 4.70
C THR A 452 21.58 -18.39 3.92
N ARG A 453 20.82 -19.27 4.58
CA ARG A 453 19.71 -19.99 3.92
C ARG A 453 18.60 -19.06 3.44
N ILE A 454 18.24 -18.06 4.23
CA ILE A 454 17.23 -17.06 3.84
C ILE A 454 17.73 -16.26 2.63
N VAL A 455 18.98 -15.79 2.67
CA VAL A 455 19.60 -15.05 1.56
C VAL A 455 19.63 -15.91 0.28
N SER A 456 20.07 -17.17 0.36
CA SER A 456 20.07 -18.07 -0.79
C SER A 456 18.66 -18.34 -1.33
N SER A 457 17.67 -18.51 -0.45
CA SER A 457 16.28 -18.70 -0.86
C SER A 457 15.72 -17.46 -1.56
N ALA A 458 16.02 -16.26 -1.06
CA ALA A 458 15.61 -15.00 -1.67
C ALA A 458 16.25 -14.79 -3.04
N GLN A 459 17.56 -15.07 -3.18
CA GLN A 459 18.27 -15.02 -4.45
C GLN A 459 17.71 -16.02 -5.48
N SER A 460 17.38 -17.24 -5.03
CA SER A 460 16.78 -18.25 -5.91
C SER A 460 15.37 -17.84 -6.35
N PHE A 461 14.58 -17.25 -5.46
CA PHE A 461 13.27 -16.69 -5.80
C PHE A 461 13.39 -15.55 -6.82
N ASP A 462 14.29 -14.58 -6.61
CA ASP A 462 14.55 -13.49 -7.56
C ASP A 462 14.96 -14.03 -8.94
N THR A 463 15.83 -15.05 -8.96
CA THR A 463 16.26 -15.70 -10.21
C THR A 463 15.07 -16.32 -10.96
N GLU A 464 14.21 -17.08 -10.28
CA GLU A 464 13.02 -17.68 -10.91
C GLU A 464 11.96 -16.64 -11.30
N PHE A 465 11.80 -15.60 -10.48
CA PHE A 465 10.93 -14.48 -10.80
C PHE A 465 11.40 -13.76 -12.07
N ARG A 466 12.70 -13.43 -12.16
CA ARG A 466 13.30 -12.82 -13.36
C ARG A 466 13.13 -13.69 -14.59
N LYS A 467 13.34 -15.02 -14.50
CA LYS A 467 13.10 -15.95 -15.61
C LYS A 467 11.65 -15.89 -16.08
N THR A 468 10.70 -15.90 -15.13
CA THR A 468 9.26 -15.83 -15.43
C THR A 468 8.91 -14.51 -16.12
N THR A 469 9.43 -13.39 -15.61
CA THR A 469 9.24 -12.07 -16.21
C THR A 469 9.82 -11.97 -17.62
N HIS A 470 11.04 -12.50 -17.84
CA HIS A 470 11.64 -12.55 -19.18
C HIS A 470 10.84 -13.43 -20.14
N ALA A 471 10.37 -14.60 -19.70
CA ALA A 471 9.55 -15.49 -20.52
C ALA A 471 8.22 -14.84 -20.91
N ALA A 472 7.58 -14.13 -19.98
CA ALA A 472 6.36 -13.36 -20.24
C ALA A 472 6.63 -12.24 -21.26
N ALA A 473 7.69 -11.45 -21.07
CA ALA A 473 8.09 -10.40 -22.00
C ALA A 473 8.40 -10.93 -23.40
N ALA A 474 9.17 -12.02 -23.50
CA ALA A 474 9.48 -12.68 -24.77
C ALA A 474 8.22 -13.19 -25.49
N THR A 475 7.24 -13.71 -24.72
CA THR A 475 5.96 -14.16 -25.28
C THR A 475 5.13 -12.98 -25.80
N ILE A 476 5.07 -11.88 -25.05
CA ILE A 476 4.37 -10.65 -25.46
C ILE A 476 5.02 -10.06 -26.72
N GLN A 477 6.35 -10.03 -26.77
CA GLN A 477 7.11 -9.60 -27.94
C GLN A 477 6.85 -10.48 -29.16
N GLY A 478 6.87 -11.82 -29.00
CA GLY A 478 6.56 -12.75 -30.08
C GLY A 478 5.14 -12.57 -30.62
N LEU A 479 4.15 -12.38 -29.73
CA LEU A 479 2.78 -12.04 -30.13
C LEU A 479 2.76 -10.73 -30.92
N TYR A 480 3.44 -9.69 -30.44
CA TYR A 480 3.53 -8.41 -31.15
C TYR A 480 4.11 -8.55 -32.55
N GLU A 481 5.20 -9.31 -32.71
CA GLU A 481 5.82 -9.58 -34.01
C GLU A 481 4.91 -10.35 -34.95
N ASP A 482 4.24 -11.41 -34.48
CA ASP A 482 3.31 -12.19 -35.29
C ASP A 482 2.09 -11.37 -35.71
N PHE A 483 1.54 -10.54 -34.82
CA PHE A 483 0.48 -9.60 -35.17
C PHE A 483 0.96 -8.51 -36.15
N SER A 484 2.22 -8.09 -36.06
CA SER A 484 2.82 -7.15 -37.02
C SER A 484 2.98 -7.78 -38.40
N LYS A 485 3.38 -9.06 -38.49
CA LYS A 485 3.41 -9.83 -39.76
C LYS A 485 2.01 -10.03 -40.35
N ILE A 486 1.00 -10.29 -39.52
CA ILE A 486 -0.40 -10.36 -40.00
C ILE A 486 -0.87 -8.99 -40.49
N SER A 487 -0.46 -7.92 -39.81
CA SER A 487 -0.76 -6.55 -40.21
C SER A 487 -0.12 -6.16 -41.55
N SER A 488 1.04 -6.69 -41.92
CA SER A 488 1.65 -6.38 -43.24
C SER A 488 0.88 -7.01 -44.41
N LEU A 489 0.04 -8.02 -44.16
CA LEU A 489 -0.90 -8.56 -45.17
C LEU A 489 -1.98 -7.54 -45.60
N THR A 490 -2.09 -6.40 -44.91
CA THR A 490 -2.98 -5.30 -45.27
C THR A 490 -2.42 -4.42 -46.40
N GLU A 491 -1.15 -4.57 -46.77
CA GLU A 491 -0.51 -3.87 -47.90
C GLU A 491 -0.86 -4.51 -49.26
N LEU A 492 -2.15 -4.47 -49.62
CA LEU A 492 -2.72 -5.14 -50.78
C LEU A 492 -2.07 -4.68 -52.11
N ASP A 493 -1.73 -3.39 -52.23
CA ASP A 493 -1.08 -2.81 -53.42
C ASP A 493 0.31 -3.40 -53.72
N THR A 494 1.04 -3.85 -52.69
CA THR A 494 2.38 -4.45 -52.83
C THR A 494 2.28 -5.90 -53.32
N ILE A 495 1.25 -6.63 -52.85
CA ILE A 495 0.96 -8.02 -53.26
C ILE A 495 0.41 -8.08 -54.69
N GLU A 496 -0.49 -7.16 -55.06
CA GLU A 496 -1.04 -7.06 -56.42
C GLU A 496 0.04 -6.74 -57.47
N ARG A 497 1.02 -5.89 -57.12
CA ARG A 497 2.18 -5.59 -57.96
C ARG A 497 3.12 -6.78 -58.15
N ALA A 498 3.34 -7.60 -57.12
CA ALA A 498 4.25 -8.74 -57.18
C ALA A 498 3.72 -9.92 -58.04
N TYR A 499 2.40 -10.07 -58.16
CA TYR A 499 1.76 -11.16 -58.91
C TYR A 499 1.07 -10.73 -60.21
N GLY A 500 1.19 -9.45 -60.60
CA GLY A 500 0.75 -8.97 -61.90
C GLY A 500 -0.77 -9.00 -62.13
N GLY A 501 -1.58 -8.89 -61.07
CA GLY A 501 -3.04 -8.93 -61.18
C GLY A 501 -3.79 -8.73 -59.86
N THR A 502 -5.09 -8.42 -59.95
CA THR A 502 -5.98 -8.15 -58.81
C THR A 502 -6.23 -9.41 -57.97
N VAL A 503 -5.89 -9.37 -56.68
CA VAL A 503 -6.03 -10.52 -55.79
C VAL A 503 -7.50 -10.70 -55.39
N GLN A 504 -8.11 -11.83 -55.78
CA GLN A 504 -9.54 -12.14 -55.58
C GLN A 504 -9.87 -12.83 -54.25
N ALA A 505 -8.88 -13.05 -53.37
CA ALA A 505 -9.09 -13.77 -52.11
C ALA A 505 -9.97 -12.94 -51.14
N PRO A 506 -11.18 -13.42 -50.77
CA PRO A 506 -12.15 -12.65 -49.98
C PRO A 506 -11.62 -12.20 -48.62
N LEU A 507 -10.78 -13.04 -48.00
CA LEU A 507 -10.16 -12.73 -46.72
C LEU A 507 -9.20 -11.54 -46.88
N LEU A 508 -8.24 -11.59 -47.81
CA LEU A 508 -7.26 -10.51 -48.05
C LEU A 508 -7.94 -9.17 -48.39
N LYS A 509 -9.03 -9.19 -49.18
CA LYS A 509 -9.85 -8.01 -49.49
C LYS A 509 -10.53 -7.38 -48.26
N ALA A 510 -10.89 -8.21 -47.28
CA ALA A 510 -11.51 -7.75 -46.02
C ALA A 510 -10.49 -7.16 -45.03
N ILE A 511 -9.22 -7.60 -45.08
CA ILE A 511 -8.14 -7.14 -44.19
C ILE A 511 -7.33 -5.97 -44.76
N GLY A 512 -7.09 -5.87 -46.08
CA GLY A 512 -6.29 -4.78 -46.68
C GLY A 512 -7.07 -3.55 -47.16
N GLY A 513 -8.16 -3.19 -46.47
CA GLY A 513 -8.82 -1.88 -46.65
C GLY A 513 -8.05 -0.73 -45.98
N ARG A 514 -8.48 0.53 -46.18
CA ARG A 514 -7.84 1.76 -45.65
C ARG A 514 -7.62 1.83 -44.13
N GLN A 515 -8.18 0.90 -43.35
CA GLN A 515 -8.01 0.82 -41.89
C GLN A 515 -7.48 -0.55 -41.52
N ASN A 516 -6.34 -0.60 -40.83
CA ASN A 516 -5.76 -1.81 -40.31
C ASN A 516 -6.68 -2.40 -39.21
N PRO A 517 -7.36 -3.54 -39.46
CA PRO A 517 -8.33 -4.08 -38.52
C PRO A 517 -7.68 -4.62 -37.22
N PHE A 518 -6.36 -4.82 -37.23
CA PHE A 518 -5.60 -5.27 -36.05
C PHE A 518 -5.01 -4.13 -35.23
N GLN A 519 -5.10 -2.88 -35.67
CA GLN A 519 -4.43 -1.73 -35.04
C GLN A 519 -4.68 -1.62 -33.53
N LYS A 520 -5.92 -1.83 -33.08
CA LYS A 520 -6.27 -1.80 -31.64
C LYS A 520 -5.62 -2.94 -30.84
N LEU A 521 -5.49 -4.11 -31.45
CA LEU A 521 -4.87 -5.28 -30.83
C LEU A 521 -3.35 -5.09 -30.77
N THR A 522 -2.74 -4.58 -31.85
CA THR A 522 -1.30 -4.24 -31.90
C THR A 522 -0.94 -3.14 -30.89
N GLU A 523 -1.77 -2.09 -30.75
CA GLU A 523 -1.59 -1.05 -29.73
C GLU A 523 -1.76 -1.58 -28.30
N TYR A 524 -2.68 -2.52 -28.08
CA TYR A 524 -2.88 -3.14 -26.77
C TYR A 524 -1.69 -4.00 -26.36
N ILE A 525 -1.15 -4.82 -27.27
CA ILE A 525 0.01 -5.67 -26.99
C ILE A 525 1.27 -4.83 -26.81
N ARG A 526 1.45 -3.74 -27.58
CA ARG A 526 2.55 -2.79 -27.38
C ARG A 526 2.55 -2.18 -25.97
N LYS A 527 1.37 -1.81 -25.46
CA LYS A 527 1.21 -1.29 -24.08
C LYS A 527 1.43 -2.33 -22.98
N LEU A 528 1.49 -3.61 -23.31
CA LEU A 528 1.86 -4.67 -22.35
C LEU A 528 3.38 -4.89 -22.31
N ASN A 529 4.12 -4.28 -23.24
CA ASN A 529 5.56 -4.42 -23.42
C ASN A 529 6.33 -3.14 -23.05
N ASP A 530 5.67 -1.98 -23.13
CA ASP A 530 6.06 -0.66 -22.57
C ASP A 530 5.69 -0.59 -21.08
#